data_AF-A0A2W6VJ09-F1
#
_entry.id   AF-A0A2W6VJ09-F1
#
_cell.length_a   1.000
_cell.length_b   1.000
_cell.length_c   1.000
_cell.angle_alpha   90.00
_cell.angle_beta   90.00
_cell.angle_gamma   90.00
#
_symmetry.space_group_name_H-M   'P 1'
#
loop_
_entity.id
_entity.type
_entity.pdbx_description
1 polymer ?
#
loop_
_entity_poly.entity_id
_entity_poly.type
_entity_poly.pdbx_seq_one_letter_code
_entity_poly.pdbx_strand_id
1 'polypeptide(L)'
;MGNLFAGPHLWILLIVILLLFGAAKLPALAKSMGQSARIFKGEMKAMKDDDAPAATAQSTAAEQTLLPPPAAPADTTPPPAAPDARS
;
A
#
# COMPACT_ATOMS: atom_id res chain seq x y z
N MET A 1 -35.81 15.67 -16.77
CA MET A 1 -34.86 14.56 -16.59
C MET A 1 -34.03 14.88 -15.36
N GLY A 2 -34.42 14.37 -14.20
CA GLY A 2 -33.87 14.80 -12.90
C GLY A 2 -32.41 14.41 -12.74
N ASN A 3 -31.59 15.34 -12.26
CA ASN A 3 -30.17 15.15 -12.02
C ASN A 3 -29.96 14.25 -10.78
N LEU A 4 -30.15 12.94 -10.96
CA LEU A 4 -29.98 11.90 -9.93
C LEU A 4 -28.56 11.84 -9.35
N PHE A 5 -27.58 12.36 -10.10
CA PHE A 5 -26.16 12.30 -9.76
C PHE A 5 -25.58 13.61 -9.19
N ALA A 6 -26.37 14.71 -9.16
CA ALA A 6 -25.84 16.04 -8.83
C ALA A 6 -26.44 16.69 -7.57
N GLY A 7 -27.22 15.94 -6.77
CA GLY A 7 -27.91 16.47 -5.57
C GLY A 7 -27.53 15.79 -4.25
N PRO A 8 -28.16 16.19 -3.12
CA PRO A 8 -27.93 15.62 -1.78
C PRO A 8 -28.12 14.10 -1.68
N HIS A 9 -28.70 13.47 -2.70
CA HIS A 9 -28.91 12.02 -2.78
C HIS A 9 -27.60 11.22 -2.79
N LEU A 10 -26.53 11.75 -3.39
CA LEU A 10 -25.23 11.07 -3.36
C LEU A 10 -24.66 11.01 -1.94
N TRP A 11 -24.84 12.07 -1.16
CA TRP A 11 -24.48 12.11 0.26
C TRP A 11 -25.29 11.13 1.08
N ILE A 12 -26.61 11.03 0.83
CA ILE A 12 -27.48 10.06 1.49
C ILE A 12 -27.04 8.63 1.20
N LEU A 13 -26.74 8.30 -0.05
CA LEU A 13 -26.25 6.97 -0.42
C LEU A 13 -24.90 6.66 0.25
N LEU A 14 -23.97 7.63 0.27
CA LEU A 14 -22.69 7.48 0.95
C LEU A 14 -22.86 7.23 2.45
N ILE A 15 -23.76 7.95 3.11
CA ILE A 15 -24.09 7.75 4.53
C ILE A 15 -24.64 6.34 4.75
N VAL A 16 -25.58 5.87 3.93
CA VAL A 16 -26.14 4.51 4.03
C VAL A 16 -25.04 3.46 3.90
N ILE A 17 -24.13 3.60 2.95
CA ILE A 17 -23.01 2.66 2.78
C ILE A 17 -22.05 2.74 3.99
N LEU A 18 -21.78 3.93 4.53
CA LEU A 18 -21.01 4.09 5.77
C LEU A 18 -21.67 3.41 6.97
N LEU A 19 -23.01 3.44 7.08
CA LEU A 19 -23.74 2.76 8.16
C LEU A 19 -23.66 1.23 8.02
N LEU A 20 -23.75 0.69 6.80
CA LEU A 20 -23.71 -0.76 6.55
C LEU A 20 -22.30 -1.33 6.68
N PHE A 21 -21.31 -0.67 6.08
CA PHE A 21 -19.94 -1.18 5.99
C PHE A 21 -19.04 -0.61 7.10
N GLY A 22 -19.33 0.58 7.62
CA GLY A 22 -18.48 1.30 8.55
C GLY A 22 -17.43 2.18 7.85
N ALA A 23 -17.06 3.29 8.50
CA ALA A 23 -16.12 4.27 7.95
C ALA A 23 -14.72 3.69 7.66
N ALA A 24 -14.28 2.64 8.38
CA ALA A 24 -12.97 2.01 8.19
C ALA A 24 -12.93 0.98 7.04
N LYS A 25 -14.09 0.41 6.64
CA LYS A 25 -14.12 -0.69 5.65
C LYS A 25 -14.21 -0.20 4.21
N LEU A 26 -14.86 0.95 3.98
CA LEU A 26 -14.88 1.59 2.67
C LEU A 26 -13.48 1.92 2.11
N PRO A 27 -12.59 2.61 2.86
CA PRO A 27 -11.24 2.90 2.36
C PRO A 27 -10.41 1.63 2.18
N ALA A 28 -10.59 0.61 3.04
CA ALA A 28 -9.90 -0.66 2.90
C ALA A 28 -10.29 -1.40 1.61
N LEU A 29 -11.59 -1.48 1.32
CA LEU A 29 -12.12 -2.08 0.09
C LEU A 29 -11.67 -1.29 -1.15
N ALA A 30 -11.75 0.05 -1.11
CA ALA A 30 -11.30 0.91 -2.19
C ALA A 30 -9.79 0.75 -2.47
N LYS A 31 -8.96 0.62 -1.42
CA LYS A 31 -7.51 0.41 -1.57
C LYS A 31 -7.19 -0.93 -2.22
N SER A 32 -7.86 -2.01 -1.78
CA SER A 32 -7.71 -3.34 -2.38
C SER A 32 -8.18 -3.37 -3.84
N MET A 33 -9.38 -2.84 -4.14
CA MET A 33 -9.90 -2.78 -5.51
C MET A 33 -9.06 -1.86 -6.40
N GLY A 34 -8.55 -0.76 -5.87
CA GLY A 34 -7.68 0.18 -6.58
C GLY A 34 -6.35 -0.44 -6.98
N GLN A 35 -5.75 -1.29 -6.13
CA GLN A 35 -4.55 -2.05 -6.50
C GLN A 35 -4.82 -3.02 -7.65
N SER A 36 -5.90 -3.81 -7.59
CA SER A 36 -6.28 -4.72 -8.67
C SER A 36 -6.57 -3.97 -9.98
N ALA A 37 -7.30 -2.85 -9.90
CA ALA A 37 -7.61 -2.02 -11.06
C ALA A 37 -6.36 -1.37 -11.67
N ARG A 38 -5.35 -0.98 -10.86
CA ARG A 38 -4.09 -0.42 -11.35
C ARG A 38 -3.27 -1.44 -12.12
N ILE A 39 -3.17 -2.68 -11.60
CA ILE A 39 -2.47 -3.77 -12.29
C ILE A 39 -3.16 -4.06 -13.62
N PHE A 40 -4.48 -4.26 -13.59
CA PHE A 40 -5.27 -4.50 -14.80
C PHE A 40 -5.15 -3.36 -15.82
N LYS A 41 -5.21 -2.10 -15.38
CA LYS A 41 -5.03 -0.92 -16.24
C LYS A 41 -3.63 -0.88 -16.85
N GLY A 42 -2.59 -1.27 -16.09
CA GLY A 42 -1.22 -1.33 -16.56
C GLY A 42 -1.03 -2.38 -17.65
N GLU A 43 -1.53 -3.60 -17.42
CA GLU A 43 -1.51 -4.70 -18.40
C GLU A 43 -2.31 -4.35 -19.65
N MET A 44 -3.52 -3.78 -19.48
CA MET A 44 -4.38 -3.37 -20.58
C MET A 44 -3.81 -2.18 -21.38
N LYS A 45 -2.97 -1.35 -20.73
CA LYS A 45 -2.28 -0.23 -21.38
C LYS A 45 -1.03 -0.71 -22.11
N ALA A 46 -0.28 -1.67 -21.58
CA ALA A 46 0.80 -2.33 -22.30
C ALA A 46 0.31 -2.99 -23.61
N MET A 47 -0.85 -3.65 -23.57
CA MET A 47 -1.49 -4.20 -24.79
C MET A 47 -1.95 -3.13 -25.79
N LYS A 48 -2.21 -1.90 -25.34
CA LYS A 48 -2.64 -0.79 -26.21
C LYS A 48 -1.46 0.02 -26.74
N ASP A 49 -0.40 0.12 -25.95
CA ASP A 49 0.82 0.87 -26.24
C ASP A 49 1.84 0.02 -27.03
N ASP A 50 1.67 -1.30 -27.17
CA ASP A 50 2.46 -2.11 -28.12
C ASP A 50 2.26 -1.69 -29.60
N ASP A 51 1.31 -0.78 -29.87
CA ASP A 51 1.08 -0.10 -31.16
C ASP A 51 1.65 1.36 -31.21
N ALA A 52 2.25 1.91 -30.14
CA ALA A 52 2.81 3.29 -30.13
C ALA A 52 3.91 3.53 -29.05
N PRO A 53 5.00 4.26 -29.34
CA PRO A 53 6.15 4.34 -28.43
C PRO A 53 5.83 5.08 -27.12
N ALA A 54 6.32 4.49 -26.03
CA ALA A 54 5.97 4.75 -24.64
C ALA A 54 6.36 6.13 -24.09
N ALA A 55 5.46 6.75 -23.33
CA ALA A 55 5.75 7.85 -22.42
C ALA A 55 5.43 7.46 -20.96
N THR A 56 6.48 7.55 -20.15
CA THR A 56 6.67 7.30 -18.72
C THR A 56 5.55 7.83 -17.82
N ALA A 57 5.12 7.03 -16.85
CA ALA A 57 4.49 7.53 -15.63
C ALA A 57 5.08 6.80 -14.42
N GLN A 58 6.18 7.37 -13.92
CA GLN A 58 6.83 6.99 -12.67
C GLN A 58 5.87 7.12 -11.50
N SER A 59 5.90 6.08 -10.69
CA SER A 59 5.25 5.94 -9.40
C SER A 59 5.91 6.88 -8.38
N THR A 60 5.31 8.04 -8.12
CA THR A 60 5.53 8.80 -6.88
C THR A 60 4.41 8.44 -5.92
N ALA A 61 4.68 7.52 -4.99
CA ALA A 61 3.99 7.35 -3.70
C ALA A 61 4.47 6.06 -3.02
N ALA A 62 5.72 6.05 -2.59
CA ALA A 62 6.14 5.23 -1.45
C ALA A 62 7.08 6.11 -0.65
N GLU A 63 6.46 6.89 0.23
CA GLU A 63 7.10 7.60 1.30
C GLU A 63 8.05 6.64 2.02
N GLN A 64 9.34 6.94 1.89
CA GLN A 64 10.40 6.32 2.64
C GLN A 64 10.18 6.65 4.13
N THR A 65 9.41 5.83 4.84
CA THR A 65 9.59 5.72 6.28
C THR A 65 10.87 4.91 6.49
N LEU A 66 11.97 5.66 6.49
CA LEU A 66 13.24 5.42 7.15
C LEU A 66 13.33 4.05 7.85
N LEU A 67 14.03 3.13 7.21
CA LEU A 67 14.72 2.06 7.93
C LEU A 67 15.61 2.74 8.99
N PRO A 68 15.47 2.40 10.29
CA PRO A 68 16.52 2.69 11.25
C PRO A 68 17.83 2.09 10.70
N PRO A 69 18.97 2.78 10.82
CA PRO A 69 20.25 2.21 10.43
C PRO A 69 20.43 0.87 11.16
N PRO A 70 20.91 -0.20 10.48
CA PRO A 70 21.38 -1.37 11.18
C PRO A 70 22.53 -0.91 12.08
N ALA A 71 22.26 -0.85 13.39
CA ALA A 71 23.33 -0.79 14.37
C ALA A 71 24.29 -1.94 14.04
N ALA A 72 25.56 -1.57 13.90
CA ALA A 72 26.67 -2.41 13.50
C ALA A 72 26.62 -3.81 14.15
N PRO A 73 27.14 -4.84 13.47
CA PRO A 73 27.38 -6.14 14.09
C PRO A 73 28.28 -5.89 15.30
N ALA A 74 27.72 -5.98 16.50
CA ALA A 74 28.53 -6.16 17.69
C ALA A 74 29.07 -7.59 17.60
N ASP A 75 30.25 -7.71 17.01
CA ASP A 75 31.17 -8.81 17.21
C ASP A 75 31.21 -9.14 18.71
N THR A 76 30.44 -10.14 19.11
CA THR A 76 30.72 -10.93 20.31
C THR A 76 31.17 -12.30 19.83
N THR A 77 32.34 -12.30 19.18
CA THR A 77 33.10 -13.54 19.00
C THR A 77 33.65 -13.99 20.36
N PRO A 78 33.65 -15.31 20.66
CA PRO A 78 33.61 -15.84 22.02
C PRO A 78 35.00 -16.41 22.50
N PRO A 79 35.05 -17.33 23.50
CA PRO A 79 35.89 -17.32 24.72
C PRO A 79 37.35 -17.82 24.53
N PRO A 80 38.31 -17.52 25.43
CA PRO A 80 38.70 -18.48 26.49
C PRO A 80 39.41 -17.84 27.72
N ALA A 81 38.89 -18.06 28.93
CA ALA A 81 39.70 -17.98 30.15
C ALA A 81 39.35 -19.18 31.03
N ALA A 82 40.39 -19.93 31.34
CA ALA A 82 40.37 -21.26 31.90
C ALA A 82 40.25 -21.22 33.45
N PRO A 83 40.68 -22.25 34.20
CA PRO A 83 39.84 -23.19 34.93
C PRO A 83 39.92 -22.97 36.44
N ASP A 84 38.84 -22.55 37.09
CA ASP A 84 38.83 -22.42 38.55
C ASP A 84 38.18 -23.64 39.21
N ALA A 85 39.06 -24.52 39.67
CA ALA A 85 38.78 -25.51 40.70
C ALA A 85 38.26 -24.82 41.97
N ARG A 86 37.15 -25.30 42.54
CA ARG A 86 37.03 -25.64 43.98
C ARG A 86 35.58 -25.88 44.44
N SER A 87 35.44 -27.02 45.13
CA SER A 87 34.53 -27.37 46.25
C SER A 87 33.40 -28.32 45.90
#